data_AF-A0A2V2VQ78-F1
#
_entry.id   AF-A0A2V2VQ78-F1
#
_cell.length_a   1.000
_cell.length_b   1.000
_cell.length_c   1.000
_cell.angle_alpha   90.00
_cell.angle_beta   90.00
_cell.angle_gamma   90.00
#
_symmetry.space_group_name_H-M   'P 1'
#
loop_
_entity.id
_entity.type
_entity.pdbx_description
1 polymer ?
#
loop_
_entity_poly.entity_id
_entity_poly.type
_entity_poly.pdbx_seq_one_letter_code
_entity_poly.pdbx_strand_id
1 'polypeptide(L)'
;MLHRTGVVMAPRSGIPGDGSDAAARREVEETRRPNWTMSSSVKDILLEGSTLRTDMKLNDFLRNYVGGRAAVGEDHNVTMQVFFQEPDAYVQDQRLLRIIFNLTEYQELEEMKVLLEAINKLHHKGVFSLEQWRDYEGKDTVTPIARGKINAALTQILKVERREAEMKFTFSTTIEDVLFKGRARVNEMKLNEFLTMELGGRGVMAMNRDVLLEEFFKDPTKYIRDKGVLNEIQARGAYARMERTVREEMDLEEVVRKLYKNGVSNLLGWSEAAANVKTTVHDITKHSLDAAFEEARNRITKIAAIKMGGLYESVYNASWHHVVEIPDGDERKKTGTGMEVKEGKPKQSWTYKKAGNTFEKDDAVQQSDEAPPLLMVLTSDKGWPYTLNVLHGAGNDLCVNCEVDRVWQIVERDLTKWISNFHLTLNPSPLPRVLIGTPGIGKSMAAGSYLLYQLLHYDVEKIQVVVHCFGETAYVFDKTTKTVTKYVGEITSIVVLGGLWKSGMKGVHYLRCGKERNATTETFCALHRMGHDCGVIAKGNQL
;
A
#
# COMPACT_ATOMS: atom_id res chain seq x y z
N MET A 1 -70.07 -36.46 -1.20
CA MET A 1 -70.89 -35.43 -0.52
C MET A 1 -69.99 -34.65 0.43
N LEU A 2 -70.02 -33.32 0.30
CA LEU A 2 -69.79 -32.25 1.30
C LEU A 2 -68.56 -32.26 2.25
N HIS A 3 -67.96 -31.07 2.31
CA HIS A 3 -66.92 -30.55 3.20
C HIS A 3 -67.20 -30.67 4.71
N ARG A 4 -66.13 -30.86 5.51
CA ARG A 4 -65.63 -30.00 6.62
C ARG A 4 -64.60 -30.78 7.46
N THR A 5 -63.34 -30.33 7.53
CA THR A 5 -62.79 -29.45 8.58
C THR A 5 -62.79 -30.08 9.98
N GLY A 6 -61.63 -30.62 10.38
CA GLY A 6 -61.27 -30.96 11.75
C GLY A 6 -60.20 -30.00 12.26
N VAL A 7 -60.41 -29.49 13.47
CA VAL A 7 -59.69 -28.40 14.16
C VAL A 7 -58.71 -29.00 15.19
N VAL A 8 -57.73 -28.21 15.63
CA VAL A 8 -57.21 -28.06 17.03
C VAL A 8 -55.69 -28.32 17.23
N MET A 9 -54.95 -27.20 17.39
CA MET A 9 -53.89 -26.82 18.38
C MET A 9 -52.66 -27.75 18.58
N ALA A 10 -51.39 -27.30 18.72
CA ALA A 10 -50.82 -26.14 19.44
C ALA A 10 -49.37 -25.79 18.93
N PRO A 11 -48.42 -25.21 19.71
CA PRO A 11 -47.97 -23.81 19.65
C PRO A 11 -46.50 -23.57 19.20
N ARG A 12 -46.22 -22.31 18.84
CA ARG A 12 -44.93 -21.56 18.76
C ARG A 12 -43.60 -22.31 18.95
N SER A 13 -42.75 -22.29 17.91
CA SER A 13 -41.30 -22.13 18.04
C SER A 13 -40.74 -21.26 16.88
N GLY A 14 -40.66 -19.95 17.10
CA GLY A 14 -39.88 -19.05 16.25
C GLY A 14 -38.44 -19.04 16.75
N ILE A 15 -37.54 -19.71 16.04
CA ILE A 15 -36.09 -19.55 16.23
C ILE A 15 -35.65 -18.30 15.45
N PRO A 16 -34.88 -17.38 16.08
CA PRO A 16 -34.33 -16.20 15.43
C PRO A 16 -33.06 -16.56 14.66
N GLY A 17 -32.95 -16.05 13.43
CA GLY A 17 -31.69 -16.05 12.70
C GLY A 17 -31.87 -16.44 11.25
N ASP A 18 -31.97 -15.43 10.39
CA ASP A 18 -31.26 -15.54 9.12
C ASP A 18 -30.82 -14.15 8.65
N GLY A 19 -29.51 -13.97 8.53
CA GLY A 19 -28.85 -12.74 8.05
C GLY A 19 -29.00 -12.52 6.54
N SER A 20 -29.78 -13.36 5.86
CA SER A 20 -30.01 -13.28 4.42
C SER A 20 -30.88 -12.10 3.99
N ASP A 21 -31.74 -11.58 4.87
CA ASP A 21 -32.69 -10.51 4.50
C ASP A 21 -32.02 -9.12 4.48
N ALA A 22 -30.88 -8.95 5.16
CA ALA A 22 -30.09 -7.72 5.14
C ALA A 22 -29.11 -7.65 3.95
N ALA A 23 -28.62 -8.81 3.49
CA ALA A 23 -27.74 -8.90 2.32
C ALA A 23 -28.51 -8.65 1.01
N ALA A 24 -29.70 -9.25 0.87
CA ALA A 24 -30.58 -9.01 -0.28
C ALA A 24 -31.06 -7.55 -0.38
N ARG A 25 -31.31 -6.89 0.75
CA ARG A 25 -31.65 -5.45 0.77
C ARG A 25 -30.46 -4.56 0.36
N ARG A 26 -29.22 -4.92 0.73
CA ARG A 26 -28.02 -4.19 0.28
C ARG A 26 -27.70 -4.37 -1.21
N GLU A 27 -27.84 -5.58 -1.75
CA GLU A 27 -27.60 -5.84 -3.19
C GLU A 27 -28.65 -5.17 -4.10
N VAL A 28 -29.91 -5.12 -3.68
CA VAL A 28 -30.99 -4.44 -4.43
C VAL A 28 -30.86 -2.90 -4.34
N GLU A 29 -30.25 -2.38 -3.29
CA GLU A 29 -30.04 -0.94 -3.08
C GLU A 29 -28.73 -0.42 -3.74
N GLU A 30 -27.76 -1.30 -4.01
CA GLU A 30 -26.57 -1.00 -4.83
C GLU A 30 -26.86 -1.01 -6.34
N THR A 31 -27.85 -1.77 -6.81
CA THR A 31 -28.16 -1.90 -8.25
C THR A 31 -29.02 -0.77 -8.84
N ARG A 32 -29.44 0.23 -8.03
CA ARG A 32 -30.32 1.34 -8.47
C ARG A 32 -29.74 2.75 -8.32
N ARG A 33 -28.48 2.90 -7.91
CA ARG A 33 -27.85 4.24 -7.82
C ARG A 33 -27.26 4.65 -9.17
N PRO A 34 -27.62 5.81 -9.73
CA PRO A 34 -26.99 6.28 -10.95
C PRO A 34 -25.52 6.65 -10.70
N ASN A 35 -24.64 6.12 -11.54
CA ASN A 35 -23.21 6.44 -11.55
C ASN A 35 -23.01 7.78 -12.28
N TRP A 36 -23.14 8.90 -11.56
CA TRP A 36 -22.82 10.22 -12.08
C TRP A 36 -21.30 10.39 -12.28
N THR A 37 -20.92 11.20 -13.26
CA THR A 37 -19.53 11.57 -13.60
C THR A 37 -19.42 13.09 -13.79
N MET A 38 -18.21 13.67 -13.82
CA MET A 38 -18.05 15.13 -13.97
C MET A 38 -18.67 15.68 -15.27
N SER A 39 -18.78 14.85 -16.30
CA SER A 39 -19.46 15.17 -17.57
C SER A 39 -20.97 14.95 -17.55
N SER A 40 -21.53 14.42 -16.46
CA SER A 40 -22.98 14.20 -16.33
C SER A 40 -23.75 15.51 -16.41
N SER A 41 -24.86 15.47 -17.14
CA SER A 41 -25.68 16.67 -17.34
C SER A 41 -26.43 17.04 -16.07
N VAL A 42 -26.44 18.33 -15.78
CA VAL A 42 -27.27 18.90 -14.70
C VAL A 42 -28.76 18.59 -14.94
N LYS A 43 -29.20 18.53 -16.20
CA LYS A 43 -30.57 18.15 -16.55
C LYS A 43 -30.91 16.75 -16.07
N ASP A 44 -30.05 15.78 -16.36
CA ASP A 44 -30.28 14.37 -16.02
C ASP A 44 -30.27 14.15 -14.50
N ILE A 45 -29.41 14.86 -13.78
CA ILE A 45 -29.32 14.82 -12.32
C ILE A 45 -30.57 15.43 -11.66
N LEU A 46 -31.03 16.58 -12.17
CA LEU A 46 -32.22 17.22 -11.61
C LEU A 46 -33.49 16.41 -11.87
N LEU A 47 -33.58 15.77 -13.03
CA LEU A 47 -34.72 14.93 -13.43
C LEU A 47 -34.60 13.46 -12.99
N GLU A 48 -33.57 13.11 -12.22
CA GLU A 48 -33.38 11.75 -11.71
C GLU A 48 -34.61 11.29 -10.90
N GLY A 49 -35.14 10.12 -11.25
CA GLY A 49 -36.31 9.51 -10.60
C GLY A 49 -37.66 10.10 -11.00
N SER A 50 -37.70 11.08 -11.91
CA SER A 50 -38.96 11.62 -12.41
C SER A 50 -39.67 10.64 -13.35
N THR A 51 -40.95 10.37 -13.09
CA THR A 51 -41.80 9.48 -13.91
C THR A 51 -42.94 10.22 -14.63
N LEU A 52 -43.15 11.49 -14.28
CA LEU A 52 -44.29 12.28 -14.72
C LEU A 52 -44.02 12.99 -16.05
N ARG A 53 -45.03 12.97 -16.91
CA ARG A 53 -45.04 13.58 -18.24
C ARG A 53 -45.27 15.10 -18.14
N THR A 54 -44.38 15.90 -18.74
CA THR A 54 -44.45 17.37 -18.73
C THR A 54 -45.64 17.93 -19.52
N ASP A 55 -46.29 17.11 -20.35
CA ASP A 55 -47.44 17.45 -21.20
C ASP A 55 -48.78 16.98 -20.62
N MET A 56 -48.83 16.48 -19.38
CA MET A 56 -50.06 16.02 -18.75
C MET A 56 -51.11 17.14 -18.66
N LYS A 57 -52.35 16.86 -19.12
CA LYS A 57 -53.49 17.78 -18.95
C LYS A 57 -54.19 17.59 -17.62
N LEU A 58 -54.92 18.62 -17.18
CA LEU A 58 -55.66 18.62 -15.92
C LEU A 58 -56.66 17.46 -15.85
N ASN A 59 -57.43 17.17 -16.91
CA ASN A 59 -58.35 16.02 -16.88
C ASN A 59 -57.63 14.67 -16.85
N ASP A 60 -56.44 14.56 -17.43
CA ASP A 60 -55.62 13.34 -17.35
C ASP A 60 -55.14 13.13 -15.91
N PHE A 61 -54.71 14.20 -15.25
CA PHE A 61 -54.32 14.20 -13.84
C PHE A 61 -55.49 13.81 -12.92
N LEU A 62 -56.65 14.45 -13.08
CA LEU A 62 -57.85 14.18 -12.28
C LEU A 62 -58.32 12.73 -12.44
N ARG A 63 -58.32 12.22 -13.67
CA ARG A 63 -58.73 10.84 -13.97
C ARG A 63 -57.81 9.80 -13.33
N ASN A 64 -56.51 10.07 -13.31
CA ASN A 64 -55.51 9.15 -12.80
C ASN A 64 -55.39 9.16 -11.27
N TYR A 65 -55.57 10.32 -10.61
CA TYR A 65 -55.21 10.49 -9.19
C TYR A 65 -56.34 10.94 -8.26
N VAL A 66 -57.44 11.50 -8.79
CA VAL A 66 -58.61 11.92 -7.99
C VAL A 66 -59.78 10.94 -8.15
N GLY A 67 -59.96 10.40 -9.36
CA GLY A 67 -60.95 9.35 -9.67
C GLY A 67 -61.75 9.66 -10.93
N GLY A 68 -62.13 8.63 -11.68
CA GLY A 68 -62.65 8.74 -13.06
C GLY A 68 -63.98 9.49 -13.28
N ARG A 69 -64.57 10.12 -12.25
CA ARG A 69 -65.73 11.03 -12.36
C ARG A 69 -65.38 12.51 -12.19
N ALA A 70 -64.16 12.86 -11.78
CA ALA A 70 -63.71 14.25 -11.69
C ALA A 70 -63.15 14.70 -13.04
N ALA A 71 -63.80 15.68 -13.66
CA ALA A 71 -63.35 16.31 -14.90
C ALA A 71 -63.83 17.76 -14.95
N VAL A 72 -63.02 18.64 -15.53
CA VAL A 72 -63.41 19.99 -15.90
C VAL A 72 -63.88 20.01 -17.37
N GLY A 73 -64.65 21.03 -17.74
CA GLY A 73 -65.09 21.23 -19.13
C GLY A 73 -63.91 21.34 -20.10
N GLU A 74 -64.12 21.07 -21.38
CA GLU A 74 -63.05 21.04 -22.40
C GLU A 74 -62.25 22.35 -22.45
N ASP A 75 -62.93 23.49 -22.32
CA ASP A 75 -62.32 24.82 -22.31
C ASP A 75 -61.39 25.07 -21.09
N HIS A 76 -61.53 24.26 -20.04
CA HIS A 76 -60.75 24.37 -18.79
C HIS A 76 -59.70 23.25 -18.69
N ASN A 77 -59.64 22.33 -19.65
CA ASN A 77 -58.71 21.20 -19.68
C ASN A 77 -57.32 21.62 -20.19
N VAL A 78 -56.64 22.43 -19.40
CA VAL A 78 -55.30 22.96 -19.69
C VAL A 78 -54.20 21.98 -19.27
N THR A 79 -52.95 22.26 -19.68
CA THR A 79 -51.79 21.52 -19.17
C THR A 79 -51.59 21.81 -17.69
N MET A 80 -51.00 20.87 -16.94
CA MET A 80 -50.69 21.08 -15.52
C MET A 80 -49.81 22.33 -15.31
N GLN A 81 -48.94 22.65 -16.27
CA GLN A 81 -48.12 23.87 -16.23
C GLN A 81 -48.94 25.16 -16.19
N VAL A 82 -50.02 25.24 -16.97
CA VAL A 82 -50.93 26.39 -17.01
C VAL A 82 -51.81 26.40 -15.77
N PHE A 83 -52.28 25.23 -15.34
CA PHE A 83 -53.07 25.09 -14.12
C PHE A 83 -52.33 25.60 -12.87
N PHE A 84 -51.02 25.36 -12.73
CA PHE A 84 -50.22 25.85 -11.60
C PHE A 84 -50.16 27.37 -11.45
N GLN A 85 -50.43 28.13 -12.51
CA GLN A 85 -50.33 29.59 -12.46
C GLN A 85 -51.54 30.21 -11.74
N GLU A 86 -52.73 29.66 -12.00
CA GLU A 86 -53.97 30.18 -11.45
C GLU A 86 -55.02 29.04 -11.33
N PRO A 87 -54.87 28.12 -10.36
CA PRO A 87 -55.74 26.95 -10.23
C PRO A 87 -57.23 27.30 -10.10
N ASP A 88 -57.54 28.41 -9.41
CA ASP A 88 -58.90 28.90 -9.19
C ASP A 88 -59.61 29.35 -10.48
N ALA A 89 -58.85 29.70 -11.53
CA ALA A 89 -59.42 30.04 -12.83
C ALA A 89 -59.95 28.81 -13.59
N TYR A 90 -59.44 27.62 -13.28
CA TYR A 90 -59.75 26.38 -14.00
C TYR A 90 -60.62 25.42 -13.18
N VAL A 91 -60.55 25.48 -11.84
CA VAL A 91 -61.36 24.66 -10.92
C VAL A 91 -62.00 25.57 -9.88
N GLN A 92 -63.31 25.80 -10.03
CA GLN A 92 -64.06 26.64 -9.08
C GLN A 92 -64.42 25.90 -7.77
N ASP A 93 -64.41 24.56 -7.78
CA ASP A 93 -64.70 23.74 -6.59
C ASP A 93 -63.50 23.75 -5.63
N GLN A 94 -63.61 24.58 -4.60
CA GLN A 94 -62.61 24.74 -3.54
C GLN A 94 -62.33 23.43 -2.76
N ARG A 95 -63.29 22.50 -2.70
CA ARG A 95 -63.04 21.18 -2.09
C ARG A 95 -62.17 20.31 -3.00
N LEU A 96 -62.40 20.37 -4.30
CA LEU A 96 -61.61 19.64 -5.29
C LEU A 96 -60.16 20.19 -5.35
N LEU A 97 -59.98 21.51 -5.34
CA LEU A 97 -58.64 22.12 -5.24
C LEU A 97 -57.88 21.67 -3.99
N ARG A 98 -58.56 21.63 -2.84
CA ARG A 98 -57.96 21.14 -1.60
C ARG A 98 -57.55 19.66 -1.70
N ILE A 99 -58.30 18.83 -2.44
CA ILE A 99 -57.91 17.45 -2.69
C ILE A 99 -56.67 17.40 -3.59
N ILE A 100 -56.68 18.15 -4.69
CA ILE A 100 -55.57 18.21 -5.66
C ILE A 100 -54.27 18.66 -4.98
N PHE A 101 -54.29 19.73 -4.19
CA PHE A 101 -53.07 20.25 -3.53
C PHE A 101 -52.50 19.31 -2.45
N ASN A 102 -53.32 18.39 -1.93
CA ASN A 102 -52.87 17.39 -0.96
C ASN A 102 -52.35 16.09 -1.60
N LEU A 103 -52.43 15.95 -2.94
CA LEU A 103 -51.88 14.79 -3.64
C LEU A 103 -50.36 14.89 -3.73
N THR A 104 -49.68 13.79 -3.41
CA THR A 104 -48.22 13.67 -3.57
C THR A 104 -47.81 13.91 -5.02
N GLU A 105 -48.60 13.42 -5.97
CA GLU A 105 -48.33 13.57 -7.41
C GLU A 105 -48.47 15.01 -7.89
N TYR A 106 -49.33 15.80 -7.25
CA TYR A 106 -49.40 17.25 -7.51
C TYR A 106 -48.14 17.96 -7.00
N GLN A 107 -47.69 17.60 -5.79
CA GLN A 107 -46.45 18.14 -5.20
C GLN A 107 -45.22 17.76 -6.04
N GLU A 108 -45.16 16.53 -6.57
CA GLU A 108 -44.09 16.08 -7.47
C GLU A 108 -44.06 16.87 -8.78
N LEU A 109 -45.23 17.19 -9.35
CA LEU A 109 -45.31 18.04 -10.57
C LEU A 109 -44.90 19.50 -10.28
N GLU A 110 -45.23 20.01 -9.09
CA GLU A 110 -44.82 21.34 -8.66
C GLU A 110 -43.30 21.42 -8.48
N GLU A 111 -42.70 20.42 -7.83
CA GLU A 111 -41.24 20.27 -7.74
C GLU A 111 -40.60 20.15 -9.13
N MET A 112 -41.17 19.35 -10.03
CA MET A 112 -40.69 19.21 -11.42
C MET A 112 -40.64 20.55 -12.15
N LYS A 113 -41.68 21.38 -12.01
CA LYS A 113 -41.72 22.73 -12.60
C LYS A 113 -40.55 23.58 -12.11
N VAL A 114 -40.31 23.59 -10.79
CA VAL A 114 -39.20 24.33 -10.17
C VAL A 114 -37.85 23.83 -10.70
N LEU A 115 -37.69 22.53 -10.92
CA LEU A 115 -36.48 21.93 -11.46
C LEU A 115 -36.25 22.27 -12.93
N LEU A 116 -37.30 22.28 -13.76
CA LEU A 116 -37.22 22.67 -15.18
C LEU A 116 -36.87 24.15 -15.36
N GLU A 117 -37.43 25.03 -14.54
CA GLU A 117 -37.05 26.45 -14.53
C GLU A 117 -35.58 26.62 -14.12
N ALA A 118 -35.11 25.86 -13.13
CA ALA A 118 -33.71 25.86 -12.73
C ALA A 118 -32.79 25.36 -13.87
N ILE A 119 -33.18 24.32 -14.61
CA ILE A 119 -32.44 23.82 -15.79
C ILE A 119 -32.30 24.91 -16.84
N ASN A 120 -33.40 25.55 -17.24
CA ASN A 120 -33.37 26.61 -18.24
C ASN A 120 -32.47 27.77 -17.81
N LYS A 121 -32.58 28.17 -16.54
CA LYS A 121 -31.74 29.23 -15.97
C LYS A 121 -30.26 28.86 -15.97
N LEU A 122 -29.91 27.62 -15.64
CA LEU A 122 -28.53 27.13 -15.66
C LEU A 122 -27.96 27.06 -17.08
N HIS A 123 -28.74 26.58 -18.04
CA HIS A 123 -28.37 26.55 -19.45
C HIS A 123 -28.12 27.97 -20.01
N HIS A 124 -28.97 28.93 -19.69
CA HIS A 124 -28.76 30.34 -20.08
C HIS A 124 -27.46 30.93 -19.49
N LYS A 125 -27.00 30.40 -18.36
CA LYS A 125 -25.75 30.80 -17.71
C LYS A 125 -24.55 29.93 -18.07
N GLY A 126 -24.71 29.04 -19.07
CA GLY A 126 -23.62 28.20 -19.58
C GLY A 126 -23.29 26.97 -18.72
N VAL A 127 -24.14 26.61 -17.76
CA VAL A 127 -23.91 25.46 -16.87
C VAL A 127 -24.73 24.27 -17.34
N PHE A 128 -24.08 23.31 -18.00
CA PHE A 128 -24.71 22.11 -18.57
C PHE A 128 -24.30 20.83 -17.86
N SER A 129 -23.12 20.82 -17.23
CA SER A 129 -22.49 19.65 -16.60
C SER A 129 -22.11 19.90 -15.15
N LEU A 130 -21.83 18.82 -14.41
CA LEU A 130 -21.33 18.90 -13.03
C LEU A 130 -19.98 19.60 -12.92
N GLU A 131 -19.10 19.42 -13.90
CA GLU A 131 -17.81 20.13 -13.95
C GLU A 131 -18.02 21.65 -14.00
N GLN A 132 -18.88 22.12 -14.89
CA GLN A 132 -19.20 23.54 -14.98
C GLN A 132 -19.91 24.06 -13.74
N TRP A 133 -20.76 23.23 -13.13
CA TRP A 133 -21.41 23.57 -11.86
C TRP A 133 -20.40 23.73 -10.72
N ARG A 134 -19.33 22.92 -10.68
CA ARG A 134 -18.28 23.01 -9.65
C ARG A 134 -17.69 24.42 -9.61
N ASP A 135 -17.39 24.97 -10.78
CA ASP A 135 -16.67 26.24 -10.93
C ASP A 135 -17.63 27.44 -11.08
N TYR A 136 -18.94 27.19 -11.05
CA TYR A 136 -19.97 28.23 -11.14
C TYR A 136 -20.11 29.02 -9.83
N GLU A 137 -19.96 30.34 -9.88
CA GLU A 137 -20.03 31.21 -8.69
C GLU A 137 -21.47 31.55 -8.27
N GLY A 138 -22.40 31.68 -9.22
CA GLY A 138 -23.79 32.14 -8.97
C GLY A 138 -24.75 31.09 -8.40
N LYS A 139 -24.25 30.17 -7.57
CA LYS A 139 -25.01 29.03 -7.00
C LYS A 139 -26.14 29.48 -6.06
N ASP A 140 -26.00 30.66 -5.47
CA ASP A 140 -27.01 31.33 -4.64
C ASP A 140 -28.27 31.71 -5.44
N THR A 141 -28.14 31.95 -6.75
CA THR A 141 -29.25 32.29 -7.63
C THR A 141 -30.14 31.12 -8.05
N VAL A 142 -29.75 29.88 -7.72
CA VAL A 142 -30.46 28.64 -8.05
C VAL A 142 -31.35 28.23 -6.89
N THR A 143 -32.51 27.67 -7.19
CA THR A 143 -33.46 27.23 -6.16
C THR A 143 -32.82 26.21 -5.21
N PRO A 144 -33.09 26.26 -3.89
CA PRO A 144 -32.45 25.38 -2.91
C PRO A 144 -32.57 23.89 -3.23
N ILE A 145 -33.71 23.47 -3.79
CA ILE A 145 -34.00 22.08 -4.18
C ILE A 145 -33.05 21.64 -5.31
N ALA A 146 -32.96 22.41 -6.39
CA ALA A 146 -32.09 22.10 -7.52
C ALA A 146 -30.61 22.10 -7.10
N ARG A 147 -30.19 23.13 -6.35
CA ARG A 147 -28.83 23.23 -5.80
C ARG A 147 -28.48 22.02 -4.92
N GLY A 148 -29.42 21.59 -4.07
CA GLY A 148 -29.27 20.44 -3.19
C GLY A 148 -29.02 19.14 -3.96
N LYS A 149 -29.83 18.86 -5.00
CA LYS A 149 -29.67 17.68 -5.86
C LYS A 149 -28.32 17.66 -6.59
N ILE A 150 -27.92 18.77 -7.20
CA ILE A 150 -26.65 18.84 -7.94
C ILE A 150 -25.45 18.69 -6.99
N ASN A 151 -25.48 19.33 -5.82
CA ASN A 151 -24.42 19.19 -4.81
C ASN A 151 -24.36 17.78 -4.22
N ALA A 152 -25.49 17.10 -4.06
CA ALA A 152 -25.53 15.71 -3.64
C ALA A 152 -24.83 14.80 -4.66
N ALA A 153 -25.11 14.99 -5.96
CA ALA A 153 -24.44 14.26 -7.04
C ALA A 153 -22.92 14.56 -7.07
N LEU A 154 -22.52 15.83 -6.98
CA LEU A 154 -21.11 16.23 -6.92
C LEU A 154 -20.38 15.60 -5.72
N THR A 155 -21.04 15.55 -4.56
CA THR A 155 -20.49 14.92 -3.35
C THR A 155 -20.34 13.40 -3.51
N GLN A 156 -21.24 12.73 -4.23
CA GLN A 156 -21.11 11.31 -4.54
C GLN A 156 -19.90 11.05 -5.44
N ILE A 157 -19.71 11.85 -6.49
CA ILE A 157 -18.54 11.75 -7.37
C ILE A 157 -17.26 11.97 -6.58
N LEU A 158 -17.16 13.04 -5.80
CA LEU A 158 -15.95 13.31 -5.00
C LEU A 158 -15.66 12.20 -3.98
N LYS A 159 -16.68 11.49 -3.49
CA LYS A 159 -16.51 10.31 -2.64
C LYS A 159 -16.04 9.08 -3.42
N VAL A 160 -16.48 8.88 -4.66
CA VAL A 160 -16.04 7.80 -5.55
C VAL A 160 -14.63 8.10 -6.08
N GLU A 161 -14.37 9.30 -6.57
CA GLU A 161 -13.03 9.77 -6.98
C GLU A 161 -12.04 9.73 -5.82
N ARG A 162 -12.45 9.95 -4.56
CA ARG A 162 -11.58 9.74 -3.38
C ARG A 162 -11.38 8.27 -3.03
N ARG A 163 -12.29 7.37 -3.43
CA ARG A 163 -12.11 5.91 -3.32
C ARG A 163 -11.27 5.35 -4.47
N GLU A 164 -11.32 5.96 -5.65
CA GLU A 164 -10.55 5.61 -6.86
C GLU A 164 -9.20 6.32 -6.95
N ALA A 165 -9.03 7.46 -6.28
CA ALA A 165 -7.76 7.94 -5.79
C ALA A 165 -7.31 6.99 -4.67
N GLU A 166 -6.93 5.78 -5.07
CA GLU A 166 -6.10 4.90 -4.27
C GLU A 166 -5.02 5.79 -3.67
N MET A 167 -5.03 5.92 -2.35
CA MET A 167 -3.94 6.57 -1.65
C MET A 167 -2.72 5.69 -1.91
N LYS A 168 -1.88 6.10 -2.86
CA LYS A 168 -0.80 5.24 -3.31
C LYS A 168 0.30 5.25 -2.25
N PHE A 169 0.15 4.39 -1.25
CA PHE A 169 1.13 4.28 -0.19
C PHE A 169 2.49 3.87 -0.76
N THR A 170 3.50 4.62 -0.34
CA THR A 170 4.93 4.34 -0.55
C THR A 170 5.56 4.09 0.81
N PHE A 171 6.76 3.52 0.86
CA PHE A 171 7.44 3.30 2.14
C PHE A 171 7.75 4.58 2.93
N SER A 172 7.82 5.72 2.23
CA SER A 172 8.00 7.05 2.84
C SER A 172 6.69 7.68 3.30
N THR A 173 5.53 7.09 3.00
CA THR A 173 4.24 7.60 3.48
C THR A 173 4.25 7.62 5.01
N THR A 174 3.85 8.77 5.57
CA THR A 174 3.83 8.98 7.02
C THR A 174 2.76 8.11 7.68
N ILE A 175 2.96 7.78 8.95
CA ILE A 175 1.96 7.03 9.72
C ILE A 175 0.63 7.80 9.76
N GLU A 176 0.68 9.13 9.86
CA GLU A 176 -0.51 9.99 9.84
C GLU A 176 -1.31 9.84 8.55
N ASP A 177 -0.65 9.93 7.39
CA ASP A 177 -1.33 9.81 6.10
C ASP A 177 -2.03 8.46 5.96
N VAL A 178 -1.41 7.39 6.48
CA VAL A 178 -2.00 6.04 6.46
C VAL A 178 -3.22 5.95 7.36
N LEU A 179 -3.13 6.41 8.61
CA LEU A 179 -4.19 6.25 9.60
C LEU A 179 -5.39 7.13 9.29
N PHE A 180 -5.14 8.36 8.86
CA PHE A 180 -6.20 9.31 8.56
C PHE A 180 -6.66 9.25 7.11
N LYS A 181 -5.94 8.51 6.26
CA LYS A 181 -6.27 8.31 4.85
C LYS A 181 -6.51 9.67 4.17
N GLY A 182 -5.59 10.61 4.36
CA GLY A 182 -5.64 11.95 3.77
C GLY A 182 -6.93 12.74 4.07
N ARG A 183 -7.69 12.37 5.11
CA ARG A 183 -8.88 13.12 5.53
C ARG A 183 -8.47 14.37 6.28
N ALA A 184 -9.19 15.47 6.00
CA ALA A 184 -9.13 16.67 6.81
C ALA A 184 -9.56 16.33 8.24
N ARG A 185 -8.75 16.76 9.20
CA ARG A 185 -8.97 16.63 10.64
C ARG A 185 -10.20 17.43 11.05
N VAL A 186 -11.19 16.78 11.66
CA VAL A 186 -12.39 17.47 12.16
C VAL A 186 -12.26 17.85 13.64
N ASN A 187 -11.36 17.22 14.38
CA ASN A 187 -10.99 17.61 15.74
C ASN A 187 -10.47 19.07 15.83
N GLU A 188 -9.79 19.54 14.79
CA GLU A 188 -9.29 20.93 14.63
C GLU A 188 -10.36 21.92 14.13
N MET A 189 -11.60 21.48 13.90
CA MET A 189 -12.69 22.37 13.51
C MET A 189 -13.09 23.29 14.68
N LYS A 190 -13.46 24.54 14.38
CA LYS A 190 -13.96 25.47 15.39
C LYS A 190 -15.38 25.10 15.83
N LEU A 191 -15.65 25.15 17.14
CA LEU A 191 -16.95 24.84 17.72
C LEU A 191 -18.08 25.66 17.08
N ASN A 192 -17.92 26.97 16.97
CA ASN A 192 -18.96 27.84 16.39
C ASN A 192 -19.23 27.53 14.91
N GLU A 193 -18.23 27.05 14.16
CA GLU A 193 -18.39 26.62 12.77
C GLU A 193 -19.26 25.36 12.71
N PHE A 194 -18.94 24.35 13.54
CA PHE A 194 -19.76 23.14 13.68
C PHE A 194 -21.21 23.44 14.11
N LEU A 195 -21.40 24.26 15.15
CA LEU A 195 -22.73 24.61 15.66
C LEU A 195 -23.56 25.32 14.57
N THR A 196 -22.93 26.19 13.77
CA THR A 196 -23.59 26.91 12.68
C THR A 196 -23.98 25.96 11.55
N MET A 197 -23.04 25.12 11.11
CA MET A 197 -23.21 24.24 9.95
C MET A 197 -24.18 23.08 10.21
N GLU A 198 -24.04 22.40 11.36
CA GLU A 198 -24.73 21.12 11.63
C GLU A 198 -25.91 21.27 12.60
N LEU A 199 -25.93 22.36 13.39
CA LEU A 199 -26.88 22.55 14.49
C LEU A 199 -27.73 23.83 14.35
N GLY A 200 -27.63 24.52 13.22
CA GLY A 200 -28.45 25.71 12.90
C GLY A 200 -28.14 26.93 13.75
N GLY A 201 -26.90 27.05 14.22
CA GLY A 201 -26.43 28.18 15.03
C GLY A 201 -26.82 28.14 16.50
N ARG A 202 -27.47 27.06 16.97
CA ARG A 202 -27.82 26.90 18.40
C ARG A 202 -26.56 26.74 19.25
N GLY A 203 -26.49 27.49 20.34
CA GLY A 203 -25.36 27.46 21.28
C GLY A 203 -24.12 28.27 20.84
N VAL A 204 -24.19 28.97 19.69
CA VAL A 204 -23.10 29.84 19.23
C VAL A 204 -22.92 31.00 20.21
N MET A 205 -21.68 31.19 20.68
CA MET A 205 -21.32 32.30 21.56
C MET A 205 -20.03 32.97 21.07
N ALA A 206 -19.95 34.30 21.18
CA ALA A 206 -18.77 35.06 20.76
C ALA A 206 -17.48 34.59 21.46
N MET A 207 -17.57 34.14 22.71
CA MET A 207 -16.43 33.68 23.51
C MET A 207 -15.87 32.31 23.06
N ASN A 208 -16.64 31.51 22.31
CA ASN A 208 -16.26 30.17 21.85
C ASN A 208 -15.69 30.17 20.43
N ARG A 209 -15.32 31.34 19.88
CA ARG A 209 -14.94 31.48 18.48
C ARG A 209 -13.69 30.68 18.09
N ASP A 210 -12.77 30.48 19.02
CA ASP A 210 -11.50 29.78 18.79
C ASP A 210 -11.41 28.43 19.52
N VAL A 211 -12.52 27.97 20.12
CA VAL A 211 -12.58 26.66 20.77
C VAL A 211 -12.63 25.57 19.70
N LEU A 212 -11.70 24.62 19.76
CA LEU A 212 -11.66 23.47 18.85
C LEU A 212 -12.59 22.35 19.34
N LEU A 213 -13.04 21.49 18.42
CA LEU A 213 -13.89 20.37 18.78
C LEU A 213 -13.19 19.38 19.72
N GLU A 214 -11.89 19.14 19.57
CA GLU A 214 -11.14 18.29 20.53
C GLU A 214 -11.16 18.82 21.97
N GLU A 215 -11.18 20.15 22.15
CA GLU A 215 -11.23 20.76 23.48
C GLU A 215 -12.68 20.75 24.01
N PHE A 216 -13.64 21.03 23.15
CA PHE A 216 -15.06 21.02 23.47
C PHE A 216 -15.56 19.64 23.93
N PHE A 217 -15.23 18.57 23.19
CA PHE A 217 -15.72 17.22 23.52
C PHE A 217 -15.05 16.59 24.75
N LYS A 218 -14.00 17.20 25.31
CA LYS A 218 -13.47 16.82 26.63
C LYS A 218 -14.43 17.21 27.76
N ASP A 219 -15.02 18.40 27.68
CA ASP A 219 -16.02 18.89 28.64
C ASP A 219 -16.98 19.91 27.99
N PRO A 220 -18.08 19.45 27.36
CA PRO A 220 -19.05 20.33 26.70
C PRO A 220 -19.70 21.35 27.64
N THR A 221 -19.80 21.03 28.94
CA THR A 221 -20.48 21.87 29.93
C THR A 221 -19.72 23.14 30.28
N LYS A 222 -18.39 23.11 30.09
CA LYS A 222 -17.51 24.29 30.23
C LYS A 222 -17.84 25.37 29.20
N TYR A 223 -18.21 24.96 27.99
CA TYR A 223 -18.38 25.84 26.84
C TYR A 223 -19.85 26.18 26.55
N ILE A 224 -20.79 25.29 26.85
CA ILE A 224 -22.23 25.56 26.75
C ILE A 224 -22.83 25.42 28.16
N ARG A 225 -22.94 26.56 28.85
CA ARG A 225 -23.40 26.62 30.25
C ARG A 225 -24.90 26.42 30.40
N ASP A 226 -25.67 26.74 29.36
CA ASP A 226 -27.10 26.49 29.33
C ASP A 226 -27.37 24.99 29.13
N LYS A 227 -27.81 24.33 30.20
CA LYS A 227 -28.09 22.89 30.21
C LYS A 227 -29.23 22.53 29.26
N GLY A 228 -30.23 23.40 29.07
CA GLY A 228 -31.34 23.14 28.15
C GLY A 228 -30.85 23.12 26.71
N VAL A 229 -30.06 24.12 26.32
CA VAL A 229 -29.47 24.21 24.98
C VAL A 229 -28.50 23.06 24.72
N LEU A 230 -27.66 22.69 25.70
CA LEU A 230 -26.74 21.55 25.56
C LEU A 230 -27.51 20.23 25.38
N ASN A 231 -28.56 19.99 26.15
CA ASN A 231 -29.40 18.78 26.03
C ASN A 231 -30.08 18.70 24.65
N GLU A 232 -30.59 19.83 24.13
CA GLU A 232 -31.16 19.88 22.77
C GLU A 232 -30.12 19.57 21.69
N ILE A 233 -28.90 20.08 21.84
CA ILE A 233 -27.79 19.81 20.91
C ILE A 233 -27.39 18.33 20.98
N GLN A 234 -27.24 17.77 22.17
CA GLN A 234 -26.86 16.36 22.38
C GLN A 234 -27.91 15.38 21.88
N ALA A 235 -29.19 15.75 21.88
CA ALA A 235 -30.27 14.95 21.33
C ALA A 235 -30.19 14.79 19.79
N ARG A 236 -29.37 15.60 19.10
CA ARG A 236 -29.22 15.54 17.65
C ARG A 236 -28.21 14.49 17.22
N GLY A 237 -28.59 13.67 16.23
CA GLY A 237 -27.68 12.67 15.67
C GLY A 237 -26.40 13.25 15.05
N ALA A 238 -26.43 14.52 14.59
CA ALA A 238 -25.23 15.20 14.09
C ALA A 238 -24.16 15.41 15.19
N TYR A 239 -24.58 15.72 16.41
CA TYR A 239 -23.68 15.81 17.57
C TYR A 239 -23.04 14.46 17.87
N ALA A 240 -23.83 13.40 17.98
CA ALA A 240 -23.31 12.07 18.30
C ALA A 240 -22.35 11.52 17.23
N ARG A 241 -22.58 11.83 15.94
CA ARG A 241 -21.65 11.49 14.86
C ARG A 241 -20.34 12.26 14.99
N MET A 242 -20.42 13.57 15.20
CA MET A 242 -19.24 14.42 15.30
C MET A 242 -18.40 14.06 16.54
N GLU A 243 -19.04 13.87 17.69
CA GLU A 243 -18.37 13.45 18.92
C GLU A 243 -17.59 12.16 18.71
N ARG A 244 -18.23 11.14 18.10
CA ARG A 244 -17.56 9.87 17.81
C ARG A 244 -16.33 10.07 16.93
N THR A 245 -16.46 10.82 15.83
CA THR A 245 -15.35 11.05 14.90
C THR A 245 -14.20 11.80 15.58
N VAL A 246 -14.48 12.85 16.35
CA VAL A 246 -13.43 13.61 17.04
C VAL A 246 -12.71 12.74 18.07
N ARG A 247 -13.43 11.91 18.84
CA ARG A 247 -12.81 10.97 19.78
C ARG A 247 -11.93 9.94 19.08
N GLU A 248 -12.41 9.36 17.98
CA GLU A 248 -11.62 8.43 17.16
C GLU A 248 -10.34 9.10 16.60
N GLU A 249 -10.43 10.34 16.13
CA GLU A 249 -9.26 11.10 15.65
C GLU A 249 -8.24 11.37 16.76
N MET A 250 -8.69 11.79 17.94
CA MET A 250 -7.83 12.02 19.10
C MET A 250 -7.11 10.73 19.56
N ASP A 251 -7.81 9.59 19.57
CA ASP A 251 -7.21 8.30 19.92
C ASP A 251 -6.11 7.92 18.90
N LEU A 252 -6.35 8.17 17.61
CA LEU A 252 -5.36 7.95 16.56
C LEU A 252 -4.15 8.90 16.69
N GLU A 253 -4.36 10.17 17.01
CA GLU A 253 -3.26 11.12 17.24
C GLU A 253 -2.36 10.70 18.40
N GLU A 254 -2.93 10.18 19.47
CA GLU A 254 -2.15 9.64 20.59
C GLU A 254 -1.33 8.42 20.17
N VAL A 255 -1.88 7.54 19.32
CA VAL A 255 -1.14 6.43 18.73
C VAL A 255 0.02 6.93 17.85
N VAL A 256 -0.24 7.89 16.97
CA VAL A 256 0.80 8.52 16.13
C VAL A 256 1.91 9.09 16.99
N ARG A 257 1.58 9.87 18.03
CA ARG A 257 2.55 10.49 18.93
C ARG A 257 3.41 9.44 19.64
N LYS A 258 2.82 8.34 20.10
CA LYS A 258 3.56 7.20 20.68
C LYS A 258 4.50 6.56 19.67
N LEU A 259 4.07 6.39 18.42
CA LEU A 259 4.90 5.83 17.36
C LEU A 259 6.09 6.73 17.03
N TYR A 260 5.90 8.05 16.92
CA TYR A 260 7.00 8.98 16.73
C TYR A 260 8.02 8.95 17.87
N LYS A 261 7.56 8.87 19.13
CA LYS A 261 8.46 8.73 20.28
C LYS A 261 9.32 7.47 20.22
N ASN A 262 8.85 6.42 19.55
CA ASN A 262 9.59 5.19 19.30
C ASN A 262 10.37 5.20 17.97
N GLY A 263 10.49 6.35 17.31
CA GLY A 263 11.22 6.49 16.04
C GLY A 263 10.46 6.00 14.80
N VAL A 264 9.16 5.70 14.92
CA VAL A 264 8.33 5.19 13.83
C VAL A 264 7.58 6.35 13.18
N SER A 265 8.11 6.89 12.08
CA SER A 265 7.54 8.05 11.39
C SER A 265 6.87 7.76 10.04
N ASN A 266 7.16 6.60 9.44
CA ASN A 266 6.64 6.19 8.14
C ASN A 266 6.48 4.68 8.06
N LEU A 267 5.92 4.18 6.96
CA LEU A 267 5.69 2.75 6.74
C LEU A 267 6.97 1.89 6.80
N LEU A 268 8.12 2.41 6.35
CA LEU A 268 9.40 1.71 6.50
C LEU A 268 9.76 1.55 7.99
N GLY A 269 9.71 2.64 8.75
CA GLY A 269 9.94 2.63 10.20
C GLY A 269 8.96 1.72 10.94
N TRP A 270 7.70 1.64 10.48
CA TRP A 270 6.73 0.69 11.03
C TRP A 270 7.15 -0.76 10.77
N SER A 271 7.66 -1.07 9.58
CA SER A 271 8.12 -2.41 9.25
C SER A 271 9.29 -2.87 10.12
N GLU A 272 10.23 -1.96 10.41
CA GLU A 272 11.43 -2.19 11.21
C GLU A 272 11.21 -2.08 12.73
N ALA A 273 10.05 -1.57 13.14
CA ALA A 273 9.74 -1.36 14.56
C ALA A 273 9.83 -2.67 15.36
N ALA A 274 10.40 -2.57 16.56
CA ALA A 274 10.52 -3.69 17.49
C ALA A 274 9.15 -4.23 17.90
N ALA A 275 9.08 -5.53 18.21
CA ALA A 275 7.81 -6.20 18.53
C ALA A 275 7.08 -5.55 19.71
N ASN A 276 7.81 -5.09 20.73
CA ASN A 276 7.24 -4.39 21.87
C ASN A 276 6.58 -3.06 21.47
N VAL A 277 7.14 -2.31 20.50
CA VAL A 277 6.51 -1.10 19.96
C VAL A 277 5.20 -1.46 19.26
N LYS A 278 5.21 -2.51 18.43
CA LYS A 278 4.00 -2.99 17.72
C LYS A 278 2.90 -3.47 18.66
N THR A 279 3.23 -4.04 19.83
CA THR A 279 2.24 -4.47 20.84
C THR A 279 1.58 -3.30 21.59
N THR A 280 2.16 -2.09 21.55
CA THR A 280 1.53 -0.92 22.17
C THR A 280 0.41 -0.30 21.31
N VAL A 281 0.30 -0.74 20.05
CA VAL A 281 -0.68 -0.25 19.08
C VAL A 281 -1.88 -1.20 19.05
N HIS A 282 -3.09 -0.62 19.01
CA HIS A 282 -4.32 -1.40 18.92
C HIS A 282 -4.40 -2.21 17.60
N ASP A 283 -5.01 -3.39 17.63
CA ASP A 283 -4.97 -4.36 16.52
C ASP A 283 -5.53 -3.79 15.22
N ILE A 284 -6.59 -2.99 15.26
CA ILE A 284 -7.18 -2.34 14.08
C ILE A 284 -6.17 -1.41 13.40
N THR A 285 -5.45 -0.63 14.20
CA THR A 285 -4.44 0.31 13.72
C THR A 285 -3.23 -0.43 13.16
N LYS A 286 -2.79 -1.48 13.86
CA LYS A 286 -1.74 -2.38 13.40
C LYS A 286 -2.07 -3.00 12.04
N HIS A 287 -3.26 -3.57 11.89
CA HIS A 287 -3.73 -4.13 10.63
C HIS A 287 -3.77 -3.10 9.49
N SER A 288 -4.16 -1.86 9.79
CA SER A 288 -4.17 -0.78 8.80
C SER A 288 -2.77 -0.44 8.30
N LEU A 289 -1.79 -0.34 9.21
CA LEU A 289 -0.40 -0.06 8.86
C LEU A 289 0.26 -1.24 8.13
N ASP A 290 -0.03 -2.47 8.56
CA ASP A 290 0.46 -3.68 7.90
C ASP A 290 -0.10 -3.82 6.48
N ALA A 291 -1.39 -3.54 6.29
CA ALA A 291 -2.03 -3.55 4.97
C ALA A 291 -1.41 -2.49 4.03
N ALA A 292 -1.22 -1.26 4.51
CA ALA A 292 -0.60 -0.19 3.74
C ALA A 292 0.87 -0.49 3.39
N PHE A 293 1.61 -1.11 4.29
CA PHE A 293 2.98 -1.57 4.03
C PHE A 293 3.02 -2.65 2.94
N GLU A 294 2.15 -3.66 3.02
CA GLU A 294 2.11 -4.72 2.00
C GLU A 294 1.60 -4.20 0.65
N GLU A 295 0.71 -3.21 0.62
CA GLU A 295 0.33 -2.49 -0.61
C GLU A 295 1.54 -1.78 -1.25
N ALA A 296 2.27 -1.00 -0.45
CA ALA A 296 3.48 -0.31 -0.90
C ALA A 296 4.53 -1.29 -1.44
N ARG A 297 4.69 -2.43 -0.76
CA ARG A 297 5.58 -3.52 -1.17
C ARG A 297 5.19 -4.15 -2.49
N ASN A 298 3.93 -4.55 -2.64
CA ASN A 298 3.45 -5.17 -3.87
C ASN A 298 3.66 -4.24 -5.08
N ARG A 299 3.46 -2.93 -4.90
CA ARG A 299 3.75 -1.95 -5.95
C ARG A 299 5.24 -1.91 -6.32
N ILE A 300 6.13 -1.82 -5.33
CA ILE A 300 7.57 -1.74 -5.58
C ILE A 300 8.11 -3.04 -6.20
N THR A 301 7.66 -4.20 -5.73
CA THR A 301 8.02 -5.49 -6.33
C THR A 301 7.57 -5.58 -7.80
N LYS A 302 6.41 -5.00 -8.15
CA LYS A 302 5.92 -4.99 -9.53
C LYS A 302 6.67 -4.01 -10.45
N ILE A 303 7.14 -2.87 -9.92
CA ILE A 303 7.78 -1.81 -10.71
C ILE A 303 9.29 -2.05 -10.89
N ALA A 304 9.99 -2.58 -9.88
CA ALA A 304 11.45 -2.58 -9.83
C ALA A 304 12.12 -3.93 -10.12
N ALA A 305 11.34 -5.01 -10.35
CA ALA A 305 11.89 -6.33 -10.63
C ALA A 305 12.29 -6.47 -12.12
N ILE A 306 13.59 -6.44 -12.38
CA ILE A 306 14.13 -6.68 -13.73
C ILE A 306 14.62 -8.12 -13.82
N LYS A 307 13.97 -8.94 -14.65
CA LYS A 307 14.41 -10.32 -14.91
C LYS A 307 15.67 -10.31 -15.77
N MET A 308 16.76 -10.87 -15.26
CA MET A 308 18.05 -10.94 -15.95
C MET A 308 18.20 -12.31 -16.64
N GLY A 309 17.54 -12.46 -17.79
CA GLY A 309 17.52 -13.71 -18.56
C GLY A 309 18.93 -14.23 -18.86
N GLY A 310 19.19 -15.51 -18.56
CA GLY A 310 20.48 -16.18 -18.80
C GLY A 310 21.64 -15.76 -17.89
N LEU A 311 21.46 -14.80 -16.97
CA LEU A 311 22.52 -14.42 -16.03
C LEU A 311 22.82 -15.53 -15.01
N TYR A 312 21.80 -16.29 -14.59
CA TYR A 312 21.99 -17.44 -13.69
C TYR A 312 22.96 -18.45 -14.31
N GLU A 313 22.64 -18.92 -15.52
CA GLU A 313 23.44 -19.92 -16.22
C GLU A 313 24.84 -19.41 -16.58
N SER A 314 24.97 -18.13 -16.93
CA SER A 314 26.26 -17.52 -17.21
C SER A 314 27.19 -17.53 -15.99
N VAL A 315 26.66 -17.18 -14.81
CA VAL A 315 27.46 -17.18 -13.57
C VAL A 315 27.70 -18.61 -13.08
N TYR A 316 26.70 -19.48 -13.15
CA TYR A 316 26.81 -20.87 -12.71
C TYR A 316 27.80 -21.66 -13.57
N ASN A 317 27.74 -21.52 -14.90
CA ASN A 317 28.62 -22.24 -15.82
C ASN A 317 29.90 -21.46 -16.17
N ALA A 318 30.33 -20.51 -15.33
CA ALA A 318 31.52 -19.71 -15.59
C ALA A 318 32.76 -20.60 -15.85
N SER A 319 33.49 -20.32 -16.92
CA SER A 319 34.63 -21.12 -17.36
C SER A 319 35.85 -20.85 -16.50
N TRP A 320 36.59 -21.90 -16.15
CA TRP A 320 37.77 -21.82 -15.31
C TRP A 320 39.06 -21.75 -16.13
N HIS A 321 39.97 -20.91 -15.70
CA HIS A 321 41.37 -20.90 -16.11
C HIS A 321 42.25 -20.74 -14.87
N HIS A 322 43.51 -21.15 -14.93
CA HIS A 322 44.45 -20.95 -13.82
C HIS A 322 45.87 -20.71 -14.33
N VAL A 323 46.63 -19.93 -13.55
CA VAL A 323 48.02 -19.59 -13.83
C VAL A 323 48.91 -20.41 -12.92
N VAL A 324 49.92 -21.08 -13.48
CA VAL A 324 50.96 -21.80 -12.73
C VAL A 324 52.34 -21.25 -13.05
N GLU A 325 53.26 -21.40 -12.12
CA GLU A 325 54.68 -21.13 -12.35
C GLU A 325 55.32 -22.31 -13.09
N ILE A 326 56.12 -22.02 -14.12
CA ILE A 326 56.84 -23.05 -14.87
C ILE A 326 58.01 -23.55 -14.00
N PRO A 327 58.12 -24.87 -13.73
CA PRO A 327 59.20 -25.43 -12.92
C PRO A 327 60.59 -25.13 -13.50
N ASP A 328 61.57 -24.93 -12.61
CA ASP A 328 62.91 -24.42 -12.93
C ASP A 328 63.83 -25.35 -13.77
N GLY A 329 63.30 -26.44 -14.33
CA GLY A 329 64.08 -27.51 -14.97
C GLY A 329 64.14 -27.47 -16.51
N ASP A 330 63.41 -26.60 -17.20
CA ASP A 330 63.36 -26.57 -18.67
C ASP A 330 64.28 -25.47 -19.24
N GLU A 331 65.59 -25.71 -19.20
CA GLU A 331 66.65 -24.76 -19.53
C GLU A 331 66.61 -24.22 -20.98
N ARG A 332 65.74 -24.76 -21.86
CA ARG A 332 65.66 -24.35 -23.28
C ARG A 332 64.76 -23.15 -23.56
N LYS A 333 64.08 -22.56 -22.57
CA LYS A 333 63.19 -21.40 -22.76
C LYS A 333 63.34 -20.30 -21.69
N LYS A 334 64.51 -20.12 -21.09
CA LYS A 334 64.69 -19.09 -20.05
C LYS A 334 64.95 -17.69 -20.63
N THR A 335 63.91 -16.86 -20.59
CA THR A 335 64.01 -15.40 -20.41
C THR A 335 62.94 -14.94 -19.40
N GLY A 336 63.17 -15.19 -18.10
CA GLY A 336 62.33 -14.71 -16.98
C GLY A 336 61.55 -15.79 -16.20
N THR A 337 60.91 -15.39 -15.10
CA THR A 337 59.91 -16.21 -14.36
C THR A 337 58.72 -16.47 -15.29
N GLY A 338 58.72 -17.63 -15.96
CA GLY A 338 57.68 -17.99 -16.91
C GLY A 338 56.40 -18.40 -16.20
N MET A 339 55.29 -17.75 -16.53
CA MET A 339 53.94 -18.14 -16.08
C MET A 339 53.20 -18.80 -17.25
N GLU A 340 52.49 -19.90 -16.98
CA GLU A 340 51.66 -20.59 -17.96
C GLU A 340 50.19 -20.50 -17.55
N VAL A 341 49.31 -20.15 -18.50
CA VAL A 341 47.85 -20.18 -18.32
C VAL A 341 47.34 -21.52 -18.80
N LYS A 342 46.64 -22.24 -17.93
CA LYS A 342 46.00 -23.53 -18.20
C LYS A 342 44.48 -23.38 -18.16
N GLU A 343 43.81 -24.04 -19.09
CA GLU A 343 42.34 -24.12 -19.11
C GLU A 343 41.85 -25.12 -18.06
N GLY A 344 40.69 -24.83 -17.46
CA GLY A 344 40.05 -25.66 -16.45
C GLY A 344 40.44 -25.31 -15.01
N LYS A 345 39.79 -26.00 -14.06
CA LYS A 345 40.05 -25.86 -12.63
C LYS A 345 41.41 -26.49 -12.30
N PRO A 346 42.25 -25.87 -11.45
CA PRO A 346 43.52 -26.46 -11.05
C PRO A 346 43.29 -27.79 -10.32
N LYS A 347 44.11 -28.79 -10.62
CA LYS A 347 44.02 -30.12 -9.99
C LYS A 347 44.36 -30.08 -8.50
N GLN A 348 45.24 -29.17 -8.10
CA GLN A 348 45.58 -28.90 -6.70
C GLN A 348 45.14 -27.48 -6.32
N SER A 349 44.45 -27.33 -5.20
CA SER A 349 44.11 -26.04 -4.61
C SER A 349 45.23 -25.54 -3.68
N TRP A 350 45.14 -24.28 -3.23
CA TRP A 350 46.00 -23.81 -2.15
C TRP A 350 45.81 -24.64 -0.88
N THR A 351 46.90 -24.86 -0.17
CA THR A 351 46.95 -25.52 1.13
C THR A 351 46.88 -24.48 2.24
N TYR A 352 46.10 -24.79 3.28
CA TYR A 352 45.91 -23.90 4.41
C TYR A 352 46.09 -24.64 5.73
N LYS A 353 46.77 -23.99 6.67
CA LYS A 353 46.87 -24.42 8.07
C LYS A 353 45.93 -23.61 8.93
N LYS A 354 45.38 -24.24 9.97
CA LYS A 354 44.46 -23.57 10.91
C LYS A 354 45.24 -22.63 11.83
N ALA A 355 44.86 -21.36 11.86
CA ALA A 355 45.44 -20.34 12.74
C ALA A 355 44.31 -19.70 13.57
N GLY A 356 44.05 -20.23 14.77
CA GLY A 356 42.93 -19.78 15.61
C GLY A 356 41.57 -19.91 14.93
N ASN A 357 40.88 -18.78 14.72
CA ASN A 357 39.58 -18.69 14.03
C ASN A 357 39.67 -18.48 12.51
N THR A 358 40.87 -18.31 11.97
CA THR A 358 41.16 -18.10 10.55
C THR A 358 42.03 -19.23 9.99
N PHE A 359 42.44 -19.08 8.73
CA PHE A 359 43.36 -19.96 8.04
C PHE A 359 44.57 -19.14 7.59
N GLU A 360 45.74 -19.76 7.50
CA GLU A 360 46.96 -19.20 6.90
C GLU A 360 47.40 -20.09 5.74
N LYS A 361 47.98 -19.51 4.70
CA LYS A 361 48.55 -20.28 3.59
C LYS A 361 49.68 -21.16 4.13
N ASP A 362 49.68 -22.43 3.74
CA ASP A 362 50.71 -23.39 4.15
C ASP A 362 51.64 -23.70 2.97
N ASP A 363 52.71 -22.91 2.88
CA ASP A 363 53.73 -23.04 1.83
C ASP A 363 54.68 -24.23 2.05
N ALA A 364 54.59 -24.93 3.20
CA ALA A 364 55.51 -26.02 3.56
C ALA A 364 55.06 -27.40 3.05
N VAL A 365 53.84 -27.52 2.49
CA VAL A 365 53.21 -28.79 2.13
C VAL A 365 52.95 -28.83 0.62
N GLN A 366 54.00 -28.95 -0.18
CA GLN A 366 53.87 -29.42 -1.57
C GLN A 366 53.83 -30.96 -1.56
N GLN A 367 52.63 -31.53 -1.50
CA GLN A 367 52.40 -32.99 -1.51
C GLN A 367 52.26 -33.57 -2.93
N SER A 368 52.42 -32.78 -3.99
CA SER A 368 52.24 -33.22 -5.39
C SER A 368 53.35 -32.69 -6.29
N ASP A 369 53.57 -33.39 -7.41
CA ASP A 369 54.48 -33.00 -8.49
C ASP A 369 53.92 -31.84 -9.35
N GLU A 370 52.67 -31.42 -9.15
CA GLU A 370 51.99 -30.36 -9.91
C GLU A 370 51.88 -29.07 -9.07
N ALA A 371 52.44 -27.97 -9.54
CA ALA A 371 52.51 -26.71 -8.78
C ALA A 371 51.10 -26.15 -8.48
N PRO A 372 50.85 -25.63 -7.26
CA PRO A 372 49.60 -24.95 -6.94
C PRO A 372 49.44 -23.69 -7.80
N PRO A 373 48.19 -23.26 -8.08
CA PRO A 373 47.94 -22.08 -8.89
C PRO A 373 48.49 -20.81 -8.21
N LEU A 374 49.02 -19.88 -9.00
CA LEU A 374 49.29 -18.50 -8.57
C LEU A 374 48.00 -17.68 -8.58
N LEU A 375 47.14 -17.93 -9.56
CA LEU A 375 45.88 -17.22 -9.78
C LEU A 375 44.88 -18.14 -10.46
N MET A 376 43.61 -18.07 -10.08
CA MET A 376 42.49 -18.67 -10.82
C MET A 376 41.69 -17.55 -11.48
N VAL A 377 41.08 -17.84 -12.62
CA VAL A 377 40.24 -16.90 -13.37
C VAL A 377 38.92 -17.58 -13.70
N LEU A 378 37.80 -16.97 -13.32
CA LEU A 378 36.47 -17.40 -13.74
C LEU A 378 35.89 -16.41 -14.74
N THR A 379 35.46 -16.89 -15.90
CA THR A 379 34.88 -16.04 -16.95
C THR A 379 33.38 -16.32 -17.08
N SER A 380 32.56 -15.28 -16.98
CA SER A 380 31.10 -15.35 -17.17
C SER A 380 30.72 -14.55 -18.42
N ASP A 381 30.06 -15.17 -19.40
CA ASP A 381 29.71 -14.53 -20.68
C ASP A 381 28.93 -13.21 -20.53
N LYS A 382 28.03 -13.15 -19.54
CA LYS A 382 27.22 -11.98 -19.20
C LYS A 382 27.83 -11.14 -18.07
N GLY A 383 29.04 -11.46 -17.66
CA GLY A 383 29.74 -10.81 -16.56
C GLY A 383 29.20 -11.18 -15.19
N TRP A 384 29.53 -10.35 -14.21
CA TRP A 384 29.20 -10.54 -12.80
C TRP A 384 28.30 -9.39 -12.31
N PRO A 385 27.50 -9.58 -11.24
CA PRO A 385 26.69 -8.50 -10.67
C PRO A 385 27.42 -7.17 -10.43
N TYR A 386 28.71 -7.25 -10.09
CA TYR A 386 29.60 -6.10 -9.98
C TYR A 386 29.89 -5.43 -11.34
N THR A 387 30.29 -6.20 -12.36
CA THR A 387 30.68 -5.65 -13.68
C THR A 387 29.47 -5.04 -14.40
N LEU A 388 28.28 -5.59 -14.17
CA LEU A 388 27.00 -5.09 -14.68
C LEU A 388 26.56 -3.73 -14.11
N ASN A 389 27.20 -3.25 -13.04
CA ASN A 389 26.89 -1.96 -12.41
C ASN A 389 27.93 -0.86 -12.72
N VAL A 390 29.06 -1.18 -13.37
CA VAL A 390 30.08 -0.20 -13.75
C VAL A 390 29.84 0.22 -15.19
N LEU A 391 29.66 1.53 -15.44
CA LEU A 391 29.23 2.05 -16.73
C LEU A 391 30.20 1.79 -17.90
N HIS A 392 31.42 1.29 -17.66
CA HIS A 392 32.45 1.10 -18.69
C HIS A 392 33.33 -0.13 -18.36
N GLY A 393 33.25 -1.17 -19.19
CA GLY A 393 34.40 -1.98 -19.61
C GLY A 393 35.15 -2.84 -18.57
N ALA A 394 34.58 -3.16 -17.40
CA ALA A 394 35.15 -4.22 -16.57
C ALA A 394 34.94 -5.57 -17.29
N GLY A 395 36.03 -6.27 -17.60
CA GLY A 395 36.00 -7.54 -18.31
C GLY A 395 35.14 -8.60 -17.62
N ASN A 396 34.79 -9.66 -18.34
CA ASN A 396 33.98 -10.77 -17.86
C ASN A 396 34.74 -11.73 -16.91
N ASP A 397 36.02 -11.46 -16.70
CA ASP A 397 36.98 -12.30 -15.99
C ASP A 397 37.09 -11.90 -14.52
N LEU A 398 37.02 -12.91 -13.65
CA LEU A 398 37.12 -12.80 -12.21
C LEU A 398 38.42 -13.44 -11.73
N CYS A 399 39.39 -12.61 -11.33
CA CYS A 399 40.66 -13.08 -10.79
C CYS A 399 40.53 -13.45 -9.30
N VAL A 400 40.88 -14.70 -8.96
CA VAL A 400 40.81 -15.28 -7.61
C VAL A 400 42.22 -15.70 -7.20
N ASN A 401 42.73 -15.08 -6.14
CA ASN A 401 44.01 -15.45 -5.53
C ASN A 401 43.79 -16.27 -4.25
N CYS A 402 44.89 -16.67 -3.61
CA CYS A 402 44.84 -17.46 -2.37
C CYS A 402 44.09 -16.76 -1.22
N GLU A 403 44.08 -15.42 -1.15
CA GLU A 403 43.37 -14.69 -0.11
C GLU A 403 41.85 -14.74 -0.33
N VAL A 404 41.40 -14.62 -1.58
CA VAL A 404 39.98 -14.74 -1.94
C VAL A 404 39.49 -16.17 -1.71
N ASP A 405 40.29 -17.18 -2.07
CA ASP A 405 39.93 -18.57 -1.78
C ASP A 405 39.87 -18.85 -0.28
N ARG A 406 40.81 -18.28 0.49
CA ARG A 406 40.80 -18.36 1.96
C ARG A 406 39.52 -17.82 2.57
N VAL A 407 38.95 -16.74 2.02
CA VAL A 407 37.66 -16.20 2.47
C VAL A 407 36.55 -17.24 2.26
N TRP A 408 36.52 -17.91 1.11
CA TRP A 408 35.57 -19.00 0.86
C TRP A 408 35.74 -20.14 1.87
N GLN A 409 36.97 -20.60 2.14
CA GLN A 409 37.22 -21.66 3.14
C GLN A 409 36.66 -21.31 4.52
N ILE A 410 36.76 -20.04 4.92
CA ILE A 410 36.20 -19.58 6.21
C ILE A 410 34.67 -19.58 6.18
N VAL A 411 34.06 -19.06 5.11
CA VAL A 411 32.59 -19.02 4.93
C VAL A 411 32.02 -20.44 4.87
N GLU A 412 32.64 -21.34 4.11
CA GLU A 412 32.23 -22.73 3.96
C GLU A 412 32.28 -23.48 5.31
N ARG A 413 33.35 -23.28 6.09
CA ARG A 413 33.47 -23.85 7.43
C ARG A 413 32.37 -23.36 8.36
N ASP A 414 32.08 -22.06 8.35
CA ASP A 414 31.05 -21.46 9.20
C ASP A 414 29.65 -21.95 8.80
N LEU A 415 29.38 -21.99 7.49
CA LEU A 415 28.15 -22.51 6.93
C LEU A 415 27.93 -23.98 7.31
N THR A 416 28.97 -24.80 7.18
CA THR A 416 28.94 -26.23 7.55
C THR A 416 28.70 -26.45 9.03
N LYS A 417 29.37 -25.69 9.90
CA LYS A 417 29.13 -25.74 11.36
C LYS A 417 27.71 -25.35 11.71
N TRP A 418 27.20 -24.31 11.06
CA TRP A 418 25.89 -23.78 11.36
C TRP A 418 24.76 -24.72 10.88
N ILE A 419 24.87 -25.26 9.67
CA ILE A 419 23.89 -26.22 9.12
C ILE A 419 23.84 -27.51 9.93
N SER A 420 25.00 -28.05 10.35
CA SER A 420 25.06 -29.29 11.13
C SER A 420 24.41 -29.17 12.52
N ASN A 421 24.24 -27.95 13.04
CA ASN A 421 23.69 -27.68 14.38
C ASN A 421 22.28 -27.07 14.35
N PHE A 422 21.61 -27.08 13.20
CA PHE A 422 20.33 -26.38 12.98
C PHE A 422 19.17 -26.87 13.89
N HIS A 423 19.26 -28.09 14.43
CA HIS A 423 18.24 -28.69 15.29
C HIS A 423 18.35 -28.34 16.78
N LEU A 424 19.41 -27.64 17.21
CA LEU A 424 19.63 -27.29 18.61
C LEU A 424 19.08 -25.88 18.88
N THR A 425 18.10 -25.78 19.79
CA THR A 425 17.40 -24.55 20.24
C THR A 425 18.29 -23.47 20.87
N LEU A 426 19.61 -23.68 20.93
CA LEU A 426 20.61 -22.82 21.59
C LEU A 426 21.69 -22.28 20.63
N ASN A 427 21.46 -22.31 19.32
CA ASN A 427 22.51 -21.93 18.37
C ASN A 427 22.59 -20.40 18.21
N PRO A 428 23.79 -19.78 18.28
CA PRO A 428 23.95 -18.39 17.90
C PRO A 428 23.62 -18.22 16.41
N SER A 429 22.98 -17.09 16.07
CA SER A 429 22.78 -16.67 14.69
C SER A 429 24.12 -16.72 13.93
N PRO A 430 24.10 -17.09 12.64
CA PRO A 430 25.34 -17.35 11.93
C PRO A 430 26.19 -16.07 11.88
N LEU A 431 27.49 -16.23 12.13
CA LEU A 431 28.37 -15.14 12.52
C LEU A 431 28.51 -14.13 11.35
N PRO A 432 28.16 -12.85 11.54
CA PRO A 432 28.46 -11.82 10.56
C PRO A 432 29.98 -11.69 10.40
N ARG A 433 30.43 -11.72 9.16
CA ARG A 433 31.83 -11.67 8.75
C ARG A 433 32.08 -10.37 8.01
N VAL A 434 33.10 -9.59 8.42
CA VAL A 434 33.45 -8.34 7.76
C VAL A 434 34.82 -8.46 7.13
N LEU A 435 34.93 -8.40 5.81
CA LEU A 435 36.21 -8.42 5.10
C LEU A 435 36.76 -6.99 5.06
N ILE A 436 37.95 -6.79 5.60
CA ILE A 436 38.58 -5.47 5.62
C ILE A 436 39.84 -5.52 4.77
N GLY A 437 40.09 -4.46 4.01
CA GLY A 437 41.37 -4.32 3.34
C GLY A 437 41.51 -3.00 2.60
N THR A 438 42.68 -2.77 2.05
CA THR A 438 43.05 -1.49 1.43
C THR A 438 42.13 -1.14 0.25
N PRO A 439 41.53 0.06 0.20
CA PRO A 439 40.70 0.49 -0.92
C PRO A 439 41.40 0.34 -2.28
N GLY A 440 40.66 -0.01 -3.32
CA GLY A 440 41.20 -0.11 -4.69
C GLY A 440 41.89 -1.42 -5.07
N ILE A 441 42.11 -2.35 -4.14
CA ILE A 441 42.73 -3.67 -4.42
C ILE A 441 41.77 -4.68 -5.12
N GLY A 442 40.53 -4.28 -5.42
CA GLY A 442 39.58 -5.16 -6.13
C GLY A 442 38.90 -6.23 -5.26
N LYS A 443 38.91 -6.07 -3.93
CA LYS A 443 38.35 -7.03 -2.96
C LYS A 443 36.85 -7.32 -3.17
N SER A 444 36.07 -6.27 -3.39
CA SER A 444 34.63 -6.32 -3.63
C SER A 444 34.28 -7.06 -4.92
N MET A 445 35.04 -6.78 -5.98
CA MET A 445 34.91 -7.42 -7.28
C MET A 445 35.25 -8.91 -7.19
N ALA A 446 36.41 -9.24 -6.60
CA ALA A 446 36.94 -10.61 -6.54
C ALA A 446 36.20 -11.50 -5.53
N ALA A 447 36.20 -11.12 -4.25
CA ALA A 447 35.65 -11.96 -3.18
C ALA A 447 34.13 -12.03 -3.23
N GLY A 448 33.44 -10.93 -3.51
CA GLY A 448 31.97 -10.91 -3.59
C GLY A 448 31.44 -11.82 -4.70
N SER A 449 32.07 -11.79 -5.87
CA SER A 449 31.67 -12.60 -7.03
C SER A 449 32.08 -14.08 -6.86
N TYR A 450 33.25 -14.34 -6.27
CA TYR A 450 33.69 -15.71 -5.99
C TYR A 450 32.81 -16.39 -4.95
N LEU A 451 32.44 -15.69 -3.87
CA LEU A 451 31.49 -16.21 -2.89
C LEU A 451 30.12 -16.49 -3.52
N LEU A 452 29.63 -15.59 -4.38
CA LEU A 452 28.40 -15.83 -5.13
C LEU A 452 28.50 -17.11 -5.96
N TYR A 453 29.56 -17.26 -6.74
CA TYR A 453 29.80 -18.47 -7.55
C TYR A 453 29.76 -19.73 -6.69
N GLN A 454 30.51 -19.74 -5.58
CA GLN A 454 30.60 -20.89 -4.68
C GLN A 454 29.26 -21.21 -4.01
N LEU A 455 28.50 -20.21 -3.58
CA LEU A 455 27.17 -20.40 -2.96
C LEU A 455 26.11 -20.92 -3.95
N LEU A 456 26.22 -20.55 -5.22
CA LEU A 456 25.37 -21.10 -6.27
C LEU A 456 25.65 -22.60 -6.49
N HIS A 457 26.90 -23.03 -6.33
CA HIS A 457 27.30 -24.44 -6.40
C HIS A 457 27.11 -25.21 -5.09
N TYR A 458 26.88 -24.50 -3.98
CA TYR A 458 26.54 -25.13 -2.72
C TYR A 458 25.22 -25.89 -2.82
N ASP A 459 24.99 -26.84 -1.91
CA ASP A 459 23.78 -27.66 -1.88
C ASP A 459 22.50 -26.80 -1.88
N VAL A 460 21.61 -27.06 -2.85
CA VAL A 460 20.36 -26.32 -3.04
C VAL A 460 19.32 -26.62 -1.96
N GLU A 461 19.37 -27.80 -1.35
CA GLU A 461 18.47 -28.16 -0.24
C GLU A 461 18.76 -27.31 1.01
N LYS A 462 20.01 -26.86 1.13
CA LYS A 462 20.51 -26.03 2.22
C LYS A 462 20.40 -24.54 1.90
N ILE A 463 20.70 -24.14 0.66
CA ILE A 463 20.64 -22.75 0.19
C ILE A 463 19.83 -22.68 -1.09
N GLN A 464 18.60 -22.17 -1.00
CA GLN A 464 17.73 -21.98 -2.18
C GLN A 464 17.93 -20.62 -2.84
N VAL A 465 18.31 -19.58 -2.10
CA VAL A 465 18.41 -18.21 -2.62
C VAL A 465 19.72 -17.56 -2.19
N VAL A 466 20.41 -16.93 -3.14
CA VAL A 466 21.58 -16.10 -2.87
C VAL A 466 21.29 -14.67 -3.30
N VAL A 467 21.41 -13.72 -2.37
CA VAL A 467 21.20 -12.30 -2.65
C VAL A 467 22.54 -11.57 -2.63
N HIS A 468 22.92 -11.01 -3.77
CA HIS A 468 24.13 -10.24 -3.94
C HIS A 468 23.78 -8.75 -4.09
N CYS A 469 24.17 -7.94 -3.10
CA CYS A 469 23.94 -6.51 -3.07
C CYS A 469 25.23 -5.74 -3.38
N PHE A 470 25.15 -4.82 -4.33
CA PHE A 470 26.21 -3.88 -4.67
C PHE A 470 25.65 -2.45 -4.72
N GLY A 471 26.13 -1.59 -3.83
CA GLY A 471 25.57 -0.25 -3.66
C GLY A 471 24.08 -0.32 -3.30
N GLU A 472 23.25 0.30 -4.13
CA GLU A 472 21.78 0.32 -3.99
C GLU A 472 21.08 -0.79 -4.80
N THR A 473 21.82 -1.69 -5.44
CA THR A 473 21.27 -2.74 -6.30
C THR A 473 21.34 -4.09 -5.60
N ALA A 474 20.25 -4.85 -5.63
CA ALA A 474 20.21 -6.25 -5.19
C ALA A 474 19.95 -7.19 -6.38
N TYR A 475 20.75 -8.25 -6.47
CA TYR A 475 20.56 -9.36 -7.40
C TYR A 475 20.13 -10.59 -6.61
N VAL A 476 18.90 -11.06 -6.84
CA VAL A 476 18.35 -12.26 -6.20
C VAL A 476 18.51 -13.43 -7.16
N PHE A 477 19.39 -14.37 -6.82
CA PHE A 477 19.58 -15.63 -7.53
C PHE A 477 18.74 -16.71 -6.86
N ASP A 478 17.70 -17.15 -7.54
CA ASP A 478 16.88 -18.28 -7.13
C ASP A 478 17.43 -19.55 -7.78
N LYS A 479 17.96 -20.46 -6.96
CA LYS A 479 18.56 -21.71 -7.42
C LYS A 479 17.53 -22.77 -7.77
N THR A 480 16.30 -22.65 -7.25
CA THR A 480 15.21 -23.59 -7.52
C THR A 480 14.62 -23.35 -8.90
N THR A 481 14.42 -22.08 -9.26
CA THR A 481 13.91 -21.68 -10.58
C THR A 481 15.00 -21.35 -11.58
N LYS A 482 16.27 -21.29 -11.12
CA LYS A 482 17.43 -20.83 -11.90
C LYS A 482 17.22 -19.46 -12.54
N THR A 483 16.65 -18.53 -11.76
CA THR A 483 16.36 -17.17 -12.23
C THR A 483 17.18 -16.13 -11.47
N VAL A 484 17.41 -14.98 -12.11
CA VAL A 484 18.00 -13.81 -11.47
C VAL A 484 17.07 -12.62 -11.62
N THR A 485 16.74 -11.99 -10.51
CA THR A 485 15.96 -10.75 -10.49
C THR A 485 16.80 -9.63 -9.92
N LYS A 486 16.96 -8.55 -10.69
CA LYS A 486 17.63 -7.32 -10.29
C LYS A 486 16.61 -6.34 -9.72
N TYR A 487 16.95 -5.75 -8.58
CA TYR A 487 16.21 -4.70 -7.91
C TYR A 487 17.11 -3.49 -7.73
N VAL A 488 16.62 -2.30 -8.08
CA VAL A 488 17.38 -1.05 -7.99
C VAL A 488 16.77 -0.14 -6.93
N GLY A 489 17.62 0.49 -6.13
CA GLY A 489 17.26 1.39 -5.03
C GLY A 489 17.45 0.73 -3.67
N GLU A 490 17.98 1.51 -2.72
CA GLU A 490 18.28 1.04 -1.35
C GLU A 490 17.03 0.50 -0.66
N ILE A 491 15.91 1.25 -0.72
CA ILE A 491 14.63 0.86 -0.14
C ILE A 491 14.08 -0.42 -0.78
N THR A 492 14.09 -0.49 -2.12
CA THR A 492 13.66 -1.68 -2.87
C THR A 492 14.42 -2.93 -2.42
N SER A 493 15.75 -2.79 -2.30
CA SER A 493 16.64 -3.88 -1.90
C SER A 493 16.33 -4.38 -0.49
N ILE A 494 16.13 -3.48 0.49
CA ILE A 494 15.79 -3.82 1.88
C ILE A 494 14.44 -4.56 1.95
N VAL A 495 13.46 -4.07 1.21
CA VAL A 495 12.09 -4.62 1.22
C VAL A 495 12.06 -6.03 0.61
N VAL A 496 12.77 -6.25 -0.49
CA VAL A 496 12.88 -7.59 -1.12
C VAL A 496 13.54 -8.58 -0.15
N LEU A 497 14.60 -8.17 0.53
CA LEU A 497 15.29 -9.00 1.53
C LEU A 497 14.36 -9.39 2.69
N GLY A 498 13.68 -8.42 3.29
CA GLY A 498 12.70 -8.69 4.36
C GLY A 498 11.54 -9.56 3.86
N GLY A 499 11.19 -9.41 2.59
CA GLY A 499 10.16 -10.20 1.95
C GLY A 499 10.48 -11.67 1.73
N LEU A 500 11.69 -11.95 1.24
CA LEU A 500 12.20 -13.31 1.08
C LEU A 500 12.26 -14.02 2.43
N TRP A 501 12.67 -13.30 3.49
CA TRP A 501 12.67 -13.83 4.85
C TRP A 501 11.26 -14.25 5.31
N LYS A 502 10.26 -13.37 5.16
CA LYS A 502 8.87 -13.69 5.55
C LYS A 502 8.25 -14.85 4.76
N SER A 503 8.73 -15.10 3.54
CA SER A 503 8.17 -16.14 2.67
C SER A 503 8.53 -17.57 3.10
N GLY A 504 9.41 -17.75 4.08
CA GLY A 504 9.79 -19.08 4.57
C GLY A 504 10.74 -19.84 3.64
N MET A 505 11.35 -19.17 2.65
CA MET A 505 12.38 -19.75 1.79
C MET A 505 13.57 -20.24 2.62
N LYS A 506 14.03 -21.47 2.34
CA LYS A 506 15.14 -22.09 3.06
C LYS A 506 16.46 -21.60 2.48
N GLY A 507 17.33 -21.06 3.31
CA GLY A 507 18.71 -20.77 2.91
C GLY A 507 18.84 -19.54 2.04
N VAL A 508 18.51 -18.39 2.62
CA VAL A 508 18.86 -17.08 2.04
C VAL A 508 20.26 -16.71 2.48
N HIS A 509 21.20 -16.60 1.54
CA HIS A 509 22.55 -16.09 1.80
C HIS A 509 22.70 -14.65 1.31
N TYR A 510 23.23 -13.76 2.15
CA TYR A 510 23.33 -12.33 1.86
C TYR A 510 24.78 -11.85 1.73
N LEU A 511 25.09 -11.21 0.61
CA LEU A 511 26.39 -10.59 0.33
C LEU A 511 26.16 -9.09 0.13
N ARG A 512 26.67 -8.22 1.03
CA ARG A 512 26.64 -6.77 0.82
C ARG A 512 28.02 -6.23 0.50
N CYS A 513 28.08 -5.51 -0.61
CA CYS A 513 29.24 -4.75 -1.02
C CYS A 513 28.89 -3.25 -1.10
N GLY A 514 29.54 -2.41 -0.30
CA GLY A 514 29.28 -0.97 -0.29
C GLY A 514 30.26 -0.16 0.56
N LYS A 515 30.10 1.16 0.53
CA LYS A 515 30.86 2.12 1.35
C LYS A 515 29.97 2.54 2.53
N GLU A 516 30.42 2.35 3.77
CA GLU A 516 29.68 2.87 4.93
C GLU A 516 29.78 4.40 4.96
N ARG A 517 28.65 5.09 5.18
CA ARG A 517 28.56 6.56 5.14
C ARG A 517 29.39 7.28 6.22
N ASN A 518 29.99 6.57 7.19
CA ASN A 518 30.77 7.18 8.28
C ASN A 518 32.16 6.55 8.53
N ALA A 519 32.69 5.77 7.59
CA ALA A 519 34.06 5.28 7.67
C ALA A 519 34.81 5.65 6.39
N THR A 520 36.01 6.20 6.52
CA THR A 520 36.96 6.44 5.42
C THR A 520 37.51 5.15 4.80
N THR A 521 36.80 4.03 4.94
CA THR A 521 37.17 2.68 4.54
C THR A 521 36.02 1.98 3.82
N GLU A 522 36.35 1.22 2.76
CA GLU A 522 35.42 0.29 2.12
C GLU A 522 35.17 -0.90 3.07
N THR A 523 33.98 -0.95 3.68
CA THR A 523 33.58 -2.04 4.58
C THR A 523 32.83 -3.11 3.78
N PHE A 524 33.32 -4.35 3.77
CA PHE A 524 32.58 -5.50 3.23
C PHE A 524 31.92 -6.24 4.38
N CYS A 525 30.61 -6.48 4.32
CA CYS A 525 29.87 -7.26 5.33
C CYS A 525 29.20 -8.47 4.66
N ALA A 526 29.73 -9.67 4.91
CA ALA A 526 29.02 -10.91 4.70
C ALA A 526 28.16 -11.18 5.94
N LEU A 527 26.86 -10.90 5.84
CA LEU A 527 25.90 -11.23 6.90
C LEU A 527 25.33 -12.61 6.60
N HIS A 528 25.57 -13.57 7.48
CA HIS A 528 24.73 -14.75 7.51
C HIS A 528 23.51 -14.46 8.42
N ARG A 529 22.30 -14.79 7.97
CA ARG A 529 21.15 -14.97 8.89
C ARG A 529 20.05 -15.81 8.24
N MET A 530 19.80 -17.01 8.77
CA MET A 530 18.48 -17.63 8.66
C MET A 530 17.83 -17.65 10.05
N GLY A 531 16.57 -17.23 10.14
CA GLY A 531 15.82 -16.93 11.39
C GLY A 531 15.63 -18.12 12.34
N HIS A 532 15.25 -17.98 13.61
CA HIS A 532 14.55 -16.90 14.33
C HIS A 532 15.42 -16.15 15.37
N ASP A 533 14.88 -15.03 15.84
CA ASP A 533 15.27 -14.18 16.98
C ASP A 533 16.15 -12.93 16.79
N CYS A 534 15.61 -11.86 17.39
CA CYS A 534 16.04 -10.47 17.42
C CYS A 534 17.30 -10.28 18.28
N GLY A 535 18.18 -9.34 17.90
CA GLY A 535 19.19 -8.82 18.85
C GLY A 535 20.49 -8.31 18.24
N VAL A 536 20.68 -6.99 18.37
CA VAL A 536 21.89 -6.16 18.60
C VAL A 536 23.27 -6.63 18.11
N ILE A 537 23.94 -5.71 17.41
CA ILE A 537 25.31 -5.77 16.90
C ILE A 537 26.34 -5.71 18.06
N ALA A 538 27.18 -6.73 18.19
CA ALA A 538 28.38 -6.69 19.05
C ALA A 538 29.65 -6.52 18.20
N LYS A 539 30.56 -5.66 18.66
CA LYS A 539 31.86 -5.36 18.03
C LYS A 539 32.86 -6.51 18.24
N GLY A 540 33.46 -6.97 17.15
CA GLY A 540 34.69 -7.78 17.15
C GLY A 540 34.69 -8.97 16.17
N ASN A 541 34.64 -8.73 14.85
CA ASN A 541 34.69 -9.79 13.82
C ASN A 541 35.29 -9.27 12.49
N GLN A 542 36.60 -9.04 12.44
CA GLN A 542 37.32 -8.67 11.21
C GLN A 542 37.90 -9.94 10.55
N LEU A 543 37.72 -10.09 9.23
CA LEU A 543 38.32 -11.12 8.38
C LEU A 543 39.57 -10.61 7.68
#